data_AF-A0A2E1I3Q5-F1
#
_entry.id   AF-A0A2E1I3Q5-F1
#
_cell.length_a   1.000
_cell.length_b   1.000
_cell.length_c   1.000
_cell.angle_alpha   90.00
_cell.angle_beta   90.00
_cell.angle_gamma   90.00
#
_symmetry.space_group_name_H-M   'P 1'
#
loop_
_entity.id
_entity.type
_entity.pdbx_description
1 polymer ?
#
loop_
_entity_poly.entity_id
_entity_poly.type
_entity_poly.pdbx_seq_one_letter_code
_entity_poly.pdbx_strand_id
1 'polypeptide(L)'
;MRNFFKSLSYNLILIILVYSCSSDDTEDTQTVPLEPVASQYALENDSIVEFLKTHFYNYDDFKTLSSSETAELIIDTISGDNIDKIALYDQVSTMTIEIADENDEMVGHNLYYIINREGNGANPSVADSVFVSYKGLTLGNTTFDSRKIPIWLDQTSVVRGFQEFTALLKRGDIITNNNGTYSFDNFGIGMVIMPSGLGYFNNGTVNIPAYSPLIFQINLNTLNIADHDNDGVNSLYEDIDKDHLFNDDDTDSDNIPNYLDADDDGDGVLTKDEYDANDDGIVDDSDGDGIPDYLDNDEE
;
A
#
# COMPACT_ATOMS: atom_id res chain seq x y z
N MET A 1 -87.18 46.13 3.20
CA MET A 1 -86.60 47.00 2.15
C MET A 1 -85.51 47.87 2.76
N ARG A 2 -84.25 47.44 2.75
CA ARG A 2 -83.09 48.33 2.82
C ARG A 2 -81.81 47.58 2.43
N ASN A 3 -81.49 47.71 1.14
CA ASN A 3 -80.18 47.95 0.53
C ASN A 3 -79.04 48.29 1.53
N PHE A 4 -77.76 47.95 1.35
CA PHE A 4 -77.00 47.30 0.28
C PHE A 4 -75.53 47.19 0.79
N PHE A 5 -74.71 46.45 0.04
CA PHE A 5 -73.24 46.47 -0.01
C PHE A 5 -72.43 45.68 1.04
N LYS A 6 -72.22 44.41 0.66
CA LYS A 6 -71.06 43.56 0.92
C LYS A 6 -69.78 44.18 0.34
N SER A 7 -68.65 44.02 1.04
CA SER A 7 -67.27 43.86 0.52
C SER A 7 -66.32 44.12 1.69
N LEU A 8 -65.22 43.42 1.93
CA LEU A 8 -64.68 42.14 1.49
C LEU A 8 -63.50 41.93 2.46
N SER A 9 -63.22 40.67 2.74
CA SER A 9 -62.42 40.14 3.82
C SER A 9 -60.98 40.66 3.89
N TYR A 10 -60.53 40.79 5.13
CA TYR A 10 -59.17 40.99 5.61
C TYR A 10 -58.11 40.11 4.93
N ASN A 11 -56.92 40.67 4.69
CA ASN A 11 -55.65 39.96 4.81
C ASN A 11 -54.60 40.90 5.41
N LEU A 12 -54.29 40.65 6.68
CA LEU A 12 -53.23 41.31 7.45
C LEU A 12 -51.92 40.59 7.12
N ILE A 13 -51.05 41.22 6.34
CA ILE A 13 -49.68 40.72 6.12
C ILE A 13 -48.81 41.26 7.24
N LEU A 14 -48.49 40.38 8.19
CA LEU A 14 -47.51 40.59 9.25
C LEU A 14 -46.12 40.35 8.65
N ILE A 15 -45.34 41.41 8.46
CA ILE A 15 -43.93 41.32 8.05
C ILE A 15 -43.12 40.90 9.28
N ILE A 16 -42.77 39.61 9.35
CA ILE A 16 -41.80 39.07 10.30
C ILE A 16 -40.42 39.21 9.65
N LEU A 17 -39.60 40.12 10.17
CA LEU A 17 -38.16 40.16 9.91
C LEU A 17 -37.51 38.95 10.60
N VAL A 18 -37.37 37.85 9.87
CA VAL A 18 -36.50 36.74 10.26
C VAL A 18 -35.06 37.16 9.96
N TYR A 19 -34.35 37.52 11.02
CA TYR A 19 -32.90 37.55 11.05
C TYR A 19 -32.43 36.10 11.15
N SER A 20 -32.19 35.46 10.00
CA SER A 20 -31.58 34.13 9.96
C SER A 20 -30.06 34.32 9.92
N CYS A 21 -29.40 34.04 11.05
CA CYS A 21 -28.00 33.63 11.02
C CYS A 21 -27.91 32.38 10.14
N SER A 22 -27.19 32.44 9.03
CA SER A 22 -26.56 31.24 8.50
C SER A 22 -25.35 30.97 9.38
N SER A 23 -25.57 30.29 10.51
CA SER A 23 -24.53 29.42 11.05
C SER A 23 -24.56 28.16 10.19
N ASP A 24 -24.07 28.30 8.95
CA ASP A 24 -23.49 27.16 8.26
C ASP A 24 -22.11 26.99 8.90
N ASP A 25 -22.11 26.46 10.12
CA ASP A 25 -20.97 25.66 10.59
C ASP A 25 -21.08 24.34 9.82
N THR A 26 -20.87 24.39 8.50
CA THR A 26 -20.26 23.25 7.84
C THR A 26 -18.94 23.10 8.55
N GLU A 27 -18.75 22.00 9.27
CA GLU A 27 -17.41 21.52 9.55
C GLU A 27 -16.72 21.46 8.19
N ASP A 28 -16.00 22.52 7.87
CA ASP A 28 -15.08 22.60 6.76
C ASP A 28 -14.08 21.50 7.07
N THR A 29 -14.31 20.33 6.48
CA THR A 29 -13.31 19.27 6.44
C THR A 29 -12.13 19.91 5.74
N GLN A 30 -11.21 20.48 6.51
CA GLN A 30 -9.99 21.06 5.99
C GLN A 30 -9.23 19.91 5.36
N THR A 31 -9.45 19.74 4.06
CA THR A 31 -8.69 18.82 3.24
C THR A 31 -7.28 19.39 3.22
N VAL A 32 -6.31 18.56 3.61
CA VAL A 32 -4.91 18.98 3.56
C VAL A 32 -4.58 19.26 2.09
N PRO A 33 -4.11 20.47 1.74
CA PRO A 33 -3.82 20.82 0.35
C PRO A 33 -2.80 19.85 -0.25
N LEU A 34 -3.00 19.50 -1.53
CA LEU A 34 -2.06 18.69 -2.29
C LEU A 34 -0.79 19.49 -2.57
N GLU A 35 0.36 18.95 -2.18
CA GLU A 35 1.69 19.50 -2.42
C GLU A 35 2.33 18.81 -3.63
N PRO A 36 3.17 19.51 -4.43
CA PRO A 36 3.88 18.92 -5.56
C PRO A 36 4.75 17.73 -5.13
N VAL A 37 4.64 16.61 -5.84
CA VAL A 37 5.26 15.32 -5.47
C VAL A 37 6.77 15.47 -5.26
N ALA A 38 7.48 16.04 -6.24
CA ALA A 38 8.93 16.21 -6.17
C ALA A 38 9.38 17.11 -5.02
N SER A 39 8.63 18.18 -4.74
CA SER A 39 8.98 19.13 -3.67
C SER A 39 8.74 18.50 -2.30
N GLN A 40 7.63 17.79 -2.15
CA GLN A 40 7.29 17.10 -0.90
C GLN A 40 8.28 15.99 -0.59
N TYR A 41 8.61 15.16 -1.59
CA TYR A 41 9.61 14.11 -1.45
C TYR A 41 10.98 14.65 -1.01
N ALA A 42 11.45 15.76 -1.59
CA ALA A 42 12.74 16.34 -1.22
C ALA A 42 12.81 16.71 0.28
N LEU A 43 11.75 17.32 0.82
CA LEU A 43 11.65 17.67 2.25
C LEU A 43 11.62 16.45 3.17
N GLU A 44 10.87 15.42 2.76
CA GLU A 44 10.75 14.17 3.51
C GLU A 44 12.05 13.38 3.49
N ASN A 45 12.70 13.30 2.33
CA ASN A 45 13.96 12.58 2.20
C ASN A 45 15.06 13.23 3.04
N ASP A 46 15.13 14.57 3.10
CA ASP A 46 16.02 15.28 4.03
C ASP A 46 15.74 14.90 5.50
N SER A 47 14.46 14.82 5.87
CA SER A 47 14.03 14.44 7.22
C SER A 47 14.35 12.96 7.55
N ILE A 48 14.14 12.06 6.59
CA ILE A 48 14.50 10.63 6.72
C ILE A 48 16.01 10.48 6.85
N VAL A 49 16.80 11.15 6.01
CA VAL A 49 18.27 11.08 6.07
C VAL A 49 18.80 11.61 7.39
N GLU A 50 18.23 12.70 7.92
CA GLU A 50 18.61 13.20 9.25
C GLU A 50 18.22 12.22 10.36
N PHE A 51 17.02 11.63 10.29
CA PHE A 51 16.59 10.58 11.21
C PHE A 51 17.56 9.40 11.20
N LEU A 52 17.94 8.91 10.02
CA LEU A 52 18.89 7.81 9.84
C LEU A 52 20.26 8.10 10.47
N LYS A 53 20.74 9.35 10.38
CA LYS A 53 22.05 9.76 10.93
C LYS A 53 22.05 9.93 12.44
N THR A 54 20.90 10.27 13.01
CA THR A 54 20.77 10.60 14.44
C THR A 54 20.21 9.47 15.28
N HIS A 55 19.70 8.40 14.66
CA HIS A 55 19.07 7.28 15.35
C HIS A 55 19.77 5.95 15.07
N PHE A 56 19.62 5.04 16.01
CA PHE A 56 19.99 3.63 15.88
C PHE A 56 18.80 2.77 16.27
N TYR A 57 18.84 1.48 15.90
CA TYR A 57 17.85 0.50 16.34
C TYR A 57 18.50 -0.58 17.21
N ASN A 58 17.69 -1.41 17.88
CA ASN A 58 18.14 -2.52 18.71
C ASN A 58 18.75 -3.71 17.92
N TYR A 59 19.73 -3.45 17.04
CA TYR A 59 20.38 -4.42 16.15
C TYR A 59 20.97 -5.65 16.86
N ASP A 60 21.41 -5.50 18.12
CA ASP A 60 21.99 -6.61 18.87
C ASP A 60 20.93 -7.67 19.22
N ASP A 61 19.68 -7.25 19.45
CA ASP A 61 18.56 -8.17 19.69
C ASP A 61 18.35 -9.05 18.46
N PHE A 62 18.31 -8.44 17.27
CA PHE A 62 18.12 -9.15 16.00
C PHE A 62 19.26 -10.13 15.66
N LYS A 63 20.51 -9.81 16.00
CA LYS A 63 21.67 -10.70 15.77
C LYS A 63 21.64 -11.97 16.62
N THR A 64 20.89 -11.97 17.72
CA THR A 64 20.85 -13.09 18.67
C THR A 64 19.59 -13.93 18.55
N LEU A 65 18.67 -13.60 17.64
CA LEU A 65 17.43 -14.33 17.41
C LEU A 65 17.70 -15.76 16.94
N SER A 66 17.01 -16.73 17.56
CA SER A 66 16.89 -18.08 16.99
C SER A 66 15.93 -18.10 15.79
N SER A 67 15.90 -19.23 15.06
CA SER A 67 15.10 -19.39 13.82
C SER A 67 13.62 -19.08 13.99
N SER A 68 13.03 -19.37 15.15
CA SER A 68 11.60 -19.22 15.43
C SER A 68 11.25 -17.93 16.17
N GLU A 69 12.23 -17.14 16.60
CA GLU A 69 12.02 -15.95 17.43
C GLU A 69 11.84 -14.67 16.59
N THR A 70 11.21 -13.68 17.23
CA THR A 70 11.09 -12.30 16.75
C THR A 70 11.61 -11.34 17.82
N ALA A 71 12.09 -10.17 17.40
CA ALA A 71 12.31 -9.02 18.26
C ALA A 71 11.36 -7.89 17.86
N GLU A 72 10.99 -7.03 18.81
CA GLU A 72 10.25 -5.81 18.50
C GLU A 72 11.24 -4.68 18.17
N LEU A 73 10.95 -3.92 17.11
CA LEU A 73 11.75 -2.78 16.70
C LEU A 73 11.64 -1.67 17.73
N ILE A 74 12.81 -1.26 18.22
CA ILE A 74 13.02 -0.14 19.11
C ILE A 74 14.04 0.78 18.44
N ILE A 75 13.64 2.02 18.20
CA ILE A 75 14.50 3.07 17.66
C ILE A 75 14.74 4.10 18.77
N ASP A 76 15.99 4.53 18.91
CA ASP A 76 16.40 5.53 19.90
C ASP A 76 17.49 6.44 19.31
N THR A 77 17.68 7.60 19.92
CA THR A 77 18.61 8.63 19.46
C THR A 77 20.05 8.30 19.91
N ILE A 78 21.01 8.59 19.04
CA ILE A 78 22.44 8.50 19.33
C ILE A 78 22.84 9.69 20.22
N SER A 79 22.66 9.51 21.52
CA SER A 79 22.97 10.52 22.52
C SER A 79 23.21 9.89 23.89
N GLY A 80 23.88 10.60 24.80
CA GLY A 80 24.13 10.12 26.16
C GLY A 80 24.84 8.77 26.18
N ASP A 81 24.21 7.78 26.80
CA ASP A 81 24.74 6.41 26.91
C ASP A 81 24.78 5.67 25.55
N ASN A 82 24.08 6.18 24.54
CA ASN A 82 24.02 5.60 23.19
C ASN A 82 25.01 6.24 22.20
N ILE A 83 25.95 7.08 22.64
CA ILE A 83 26.82 7.86 21.74
C ILE A 83 27.72 7.00 20.84
N ASP A 84 28.03 5.77 21.27
CA ASP A 84 28.86 4.83 20.52
C ASP A 84 28.04 3.87 19.63
N LYS A 85 26.72 4.06 19.53
CA LYS A 85 25.85 3.23 18.67
C LYS A 85 26.05 3.57 17.20
N ILE A 86 26.01 2.54 16.36
CA ILE A 86 26.07 2.68 14.90
C ILE A 86 24.74 3.27 14.40
N ALA A 87 24.83 4.32 13.58
CA ALA A 87 23.67 4.96 13.00
C ALA A 87 22.93 4.05 12.02
N LEU A 88 21.62 4.23 11.89
CA LEU A 88 20.84 3.56 10.85
C LEU A 88 21.39 3.89 9.45
N TYR A 89 21.85 5.13 9.25
CA TYR A 89 22.43 5.60 7.98
C TYR A 89 23.56 4.72 7.46
N ASP A 90 24.38 4.16 8.36
CA ASP A 90 25.53 3.32 7.99
C ASP A 90 25.14 1.84 7.77
N GLN A 91 23.87 1.50 7.95
CA GLN A 91 23.37 0.11 7.94
C GLN A 91 22.29 -0.13 6.89
N VAL A 92 21.55 0.90 6.48
CA VAL A 92 20.46 0.77 5.50
C VAL A 92 20.97 0.48 4.09
N SER A 93 20.18 -0.32 3.37
CA SER A 93 20.18 -0.38 1.91
C SER A 93 19.11 0.57 1.36
N THR A 94 19.20 0.92 0.08
CA THR A 94 18.25 1.82 -0.58
C THR A 94 17.65 1.15 -1.81
N MET A 95 16.35 1.31 -1.99
CA MET A 95 15.61 0.98 -3.21
C MET A 95 14.86 2.23 -3.65
N THR A 96 14.82 2.49 -4.96
CA THR A 96 14.13 3.64 -5.55
C THR A 96 12.91 3.14 -6.29
N ILE A 97 11.76 3.75 -6.03
CA ILE A 97 10.48 3.49 -6.69
C ILE A 97 10.09 4.77 -7.43
N GLU A 98 9.76 4.65 -8.71
CA GLU A 98 9.31 5.79 -9.51
C GLU A 98 7.83 6.07 -9.22
N ILE A 99 7.50 7.34 -9.02
CA ILE A 99 6.13 7.81 -8.80
C ILE A 99 5.87 8.96 -9.76
N ALA A 100 4.79 8.90 -10.53
CA ALA A 100 4.38 9.99 -11.41
C ALA A 100 4.02 11.24 -10.59
N ASP A 101 4.51 12.39 -11.02
CA ASP A 101 4.11 13.68 -10.46
C ASP A 101 2.85 14.22 -11.11
N GLU A 102 2.46 15.45 -10.75
CA GLU A 102 1.27 16.11 -11.30
C GLU A 102 1.31 16.38 -12.82
N ASN A 103 2.43 16.16 -13.50
CA ASN A 103 2.63 16.32 -14.94
C ASN A 103 3.00 14.99 -15.63
N ASP A 104 2.76 13.85 -14.99
CA ASP A 104 3.14 12.51 -15.45
C ASP A 104 4.66 12.32 -15.61
N GLU A 105 5.48 13.15 -14.94
CA GLU A 105 6.93 12.96 -14.89
C GLU A 105 7.30 12.04 -13.72
N MET A 106 8.10 11.01 -13.99
CA MET A 106 8.52 10.06 -12.96
C MET A 106 9.54 10.66 -11.99
N VAL A 107 9.22 10.56 -10.70
CA VAL A 107 10.05 11.03 -9.58
C VAL A 107 10.48 9.84 -8.71
N GLY A 108 11.77 9.54 -8.71
CA GLY A 108 12.34 8.45 -7.91
C GLY A 108 12.32 8.70 -6.40
N HIS A 109 11.48 7.95 -5.69
CA HIS A 109 11.34 7.94 -4.25
C HIS A 109 12.18 6.84 -3.61
N ASN A 110 13.10 7.22 -2.71
CA ASN A 110 13.93 6.26 -2.00
C ASN A 110 13.22 5.71 -0.76
N LEU A 111 13.13 4.39 -0.66
CA LEU A 111 12.95 3.69 0.61
C LEU A 111 14.29 3.19 1.14
N TYR A 112 14.43 3.20 2.47
CA TYR A 112 15.63 2.78 3.17
C TYR A 112 15.31 1.58 4.05
N TYR A 113 16.01 0.47 3.89
CA TYR A 113 15.63 -0.78 4.54
C TYR A 113 16.79 -1.56 5.11
N ILE A 114 16.48 -2.44 6.06
CA ILE A 114 17.41 -3.40 6.65
C ILE A 114 16.72 -4.76 6.67
N ILE A 115 17.34 -5.76 6.05
CA ILE A 115 16.95 -7.16 6.20
C ILE A 115 17.71 -7.74 7.40
N ASN A 116 17.02 -7.97 8.51
CA ASN A 116 17.61 -8.54 9.73
C ASN A 116 17.73 -10.06 9.65
N ARG A 117 16.80 -10.70 8.94
CA ARG A 117 16.85 -12.11 8.57
C ARG A 117 16.19 -12.24 7.20
N GLU A 118 16.90 -12.81 6.24
CA GLU A 118 16.40 -12.90 4.86
C GLU A 118 15.16 -13.80 4.74
N GLY A 119 15.22 -14.97 5.39
CA GLY A 119 14.25 -16.04 5.22
C GLY A 119 14.82 -17.15 4.32
N ASN A 120 14.20 -18.35 4.34
CA ASN A 120 14.74 -19.53 3.64
C ASN A 120 13.96 -19.95 2.39
N GLY A 121 12.70 -19.52 2.25
CA GLY A 121 11.82 -19.93 1.15
C GLY A 121 11.81 -18.94 -0.01
N ALA A 122 10.68 -18.89 -0.71
CA ALA A 122 10.45 -17.96 -1.81
C ALA A 122 10.17 -16.53 -1.31
N ASN A 123 10.41 -15.56 -2.18
CA ASN A 123 9.93 -14.19 -2.04
C ASN A 123 8.48 -14.13 -2.56
N PRO A 124 7.58 -13.33 -1.94
CA PRO A 124 6.31 -13.01 -2.56
C PRO A 124 6.53 -12.05 -3.73
N SER A 125 5.64 -12.10 -4.71
CA SER A 125 5.49 -11.03 -5.70
C SER A 125 4.88 -9.78 -5.04
N VAL A 126 4.73 -8.69 -5.79
CA VAL A 126 4.01 -7.48 -5.33
C VAL A 126 2.48 -7.64 -5.38
N ALA A 127 1.96 -8.69 -6.02
CA ALA A 127 0.53 -9.03 -6.07
C ALA A 127 0.11 -10.07 -5.02
N ASP A 128 1.08 -10.83 -4.49
CA ASP A 128 0.78 -11.98 -3.64
C ASP A 128 0.17 -11.59 -2.29
N SER A 129 -0.65 -12.51 -1.76
CA SER A 129 -1.05 -12.46 -0.36
C SER A 129 0.08 -12.91 0.57
N VAL A 130 0.29 -12.20 1.67
CA VAL A 130 1.37 -12.43 2.64
C VAL A 130 0.84 -12.66 4.05
N PHE A 131 1.41 -13.64 4.76
CA PHE A 131 1.07 -13.94 6.15
C PHE A 131 2.11 -13.34 7.09
N VAL A 132 1.80 -12.17 7.62
CA VAL A 132 2.78 -11.28 8.28
C VAL A 132 2.35 -10.86 9.67
N SER A 133 3.33 -10.70 10.56
CA SER A 133 3.20 -9.81 11.73
C SER A 133 4.01 -8.54 11.47
N TYR A 134 3.54 -7.39 11.95
CA TYR A 134 4.17 -6.12 11.65
C TYR A 134 3.96 -5.08 12.75
N LYS A 135 4.76 -4.01 12.69
CA LYS A 135 4.63 -2.82 13.52
C LYS A 135 4.92 -1.58 12.66
N GLY A 136 3.97 -0.64 12.63
CA GLY A 136 4.08 0.64 11.94
C GLY A 136 4.35 1.80 12.91
N LEU A 137 5.34 2.63 12.58
CA LEU A 137 5.79 3.79 13.35
C LEU A 137 5.92 5.02 12.44
N THR A 138 5.70 6.21 12.96
CA THR A 138 6.14 7.46 12.31
C THR A 138 7.59 7.78 12.67
N LEU A 139 8.24 8.74 11.96
CA LEU A 139 9.57 9.23 12.36
C LEU A 139 9.60 9.82 13.79
N GLY A 140 8.45 10.22 14.32
CA GLY A 140 8.29 10.64 15.72
C GLY A 140 8.24 9.47 16.72
N ASN A 141 8.60 8.25 16.31
CA ASN A 141 8.56 7.02 17.09
C ASN A 141 7.18 6.70 17.69
N THR A 142 6.11 7.19 17.07
CA THR A 142 4.73 6.91 17.49
C THR A 142 4.21 5.70 16.73
N THR A 143 3.78 4.65 17.45
CA THR A 143 3.16 3.47 16.83
C THR A 143 1.74 3.82 16.38
N PHE A 144 1.46 3.71 15.08
CA PHE A 144 0.13 3.98 14.52
C PHE A 144 -0.67 2.70 14.27
N ASP A 145 0.01 1.57 14.04
CA ASP A 145 -0.60 0.25 13.87
C ASP A 145 0.38 -0.88 14.23
N SER A 146 -0.12 -2.03 14.69
CA SER A 146 0.69 -3.21 14.95
C SER A 146 -0.13 -4.50 15.02
N ARG A 147 0.48 -5.60 14.56
CA ARG A 147 -0.06 -6.96 14.62
C ARG A 147 0.99 -7.92 15.15
N LYS A 148 0.80 -8.41 16.38
CA LYS A 148 1.67 -9.43 17.00
C LYS A 148 1.34 -10.85 16.54
N ILE A 149 0.04 -11.14 16.39
CA ILE A 149 -0.44 -12.38 15.80
C ILE A 149 -0.48 -12.15 14.28
N PRO A 150 0.17 -13.01 13.47
CA PRO A 150 0.20 -12.80 12.03
C PRO A 150 -1.19 -12.83 11.40
N ILE A 151 -1.36 -12.05 10.34
CA ILE A 151 -2.59 -11.97 9.54
C ILE A 151 -2.24 -12.10 8.05
N TRP A 152 -3.21 -12.52 7.25
CA TRP A 152 -3.11 -12.40 5.80
C TRP A 152 -3.38 -10.96 5.39
N LEU A 153 -2.49 -10.42 4.58
CA LEU A 153 -2.65 -9.16 3.88
C LEU A 153 -2.48 -9.43 2.40
N ASP A 154 -3.39 -8.90 1.61
CA ASP A 154 -3.25 -8.79 0.17
C ASP A 154 -2.34 -7.59 -0.13
N GLN A 155 -1.29 -7.80 -0.92
CA GLN A 155 -0.33 -6.75 -1.22
C GLN A 155 -0.83 -5.68 -2.20
N THR A 156 -1.87 -5.98 -3.00
CA THR A 156 -2.54 -4.97 -3.84
C THR A 156 -3.34 -3.97 -3.00
N SER A 157 -3.61 -4.31 -1.73
CA SER A 157 -4.44 -3.55 -0.79
C SER A 157 -3.66 -2.82 0.31
N VAL A 158 -2.31 -2.81 0.26
CA VAL A 158 -1.46 -2.11 1.24
C VAL A 158 -0.74 -0.93 0.60
N VAL A 159 -0.14 -0.07 1.41
CA VAL A 159 0.64 1.06 0.89
C VAL A 159 1.85 0.58 0.09
N ARG A 160 2.18 1.29 -0.99
CA ARG A 160 3.18 0.89 -1.98
C ARG A 160 4.54 0.50 -1.36
N GLY A 161 5.04 1.27 -0.41
CA GLY A 161 6.32 0.96 0.24
C GLY A 161 6.28 -0.30 1.13
N PHE A 162 5.11 -0.72 1.63
CA PHE A 162 4.96 -2.00 2.33
C PHE A 162 5.00 -3.17 1.35
N GLN A 163 4.27 -3.05 0.24
CA GLN A 163 4.24 -4.02 -0.87
C GLN A 163 5.66 -4.26 -1.41
N GLU A 164 6.34 -3.20 -1.85
CA GLU A 164 7.69 -3.29 -2.41
C GLU A 164 8.71 -3.88 -1.45
N PHE A 165 8.66 -3.47 -0.19
CA PHE A 165 9.61 -3.99 0.81
C PHE A 165 9.33 -5.45 1.17
N THR A 166 8.07 -5.87 1.23
CA THR A 166 7.74 -7.25 1.61
C THR A 166 8.22 -8.24 0.55
N ALA A 167 8.18 -7.87 -0.73
CA ALA A 167 8.74 -8.65 -1.83
C ALA A 167 10.26 -8.92 -1.68
N LEU A 168 11.00 -8.08 -0.94
CA LEU A 168 12.42 -8.31 -0.65
C LEU A 168 12.67 -9.38 0.43
N LEU A 169 11.67 -9.74 1.23
CA LEU A 169 11.77 -10.75 2.25
C LEU A 169 11.40 -12.14 1.72
N LYS A 170 11.99 -13.19 2.29
CA LYS A 170 11.61 -14.58 2.00
C LYS A 170 10.74 -15.15 3.09
N ARG A 171 9.79 -16.01 2.70
CA ARG A 171 9.01 -16.79 3.68
C ARG A 171 9.88 -17.74 4.50
N GLY A 172 9.33 -18.18 5.61
CA GLY A 172 9.92 -19.23 6.43
C GLY A 172 9.58 -20.66 5.97
N ASP A 173 10.17 -21.59 6.72
CA ASP A 173 9.82 -22.99 6.71
C ASP A 173 8.47 -23.18 7.42
N ILE A 174 7.56 -23.95 6.82
CA ILE A 174 6.26 -24.27 7.43
C ILE A 174 6.37 -25.64 8.10
N ILE A 175 6.13 -25.67 9.40
CA ILE A 175 6.15 -26.90 10.21
C ILE A 175 4.71 -27.25 10.59
N THR A 176 4.22 -28.40 10.11
CA THR A 176 2.93 -28.94 10.54
C THR A 176 3.09 -29.74 11.82
N ASN A 177 2.45 -29.29 12.89
CA ASN A 177 2.46 -29.96 14.19
C ASN A 177 1.47 -31.14 14.22
N ASN A 178 1.67 -32.07 15.15
CA ASN A 178 0.83 -33.27 15.31
C ASN A 178 -0.66 -32.97 15.59
N ASN A 179 -0.98 -31.77 16.05
CA ASN A 179 -2.34 -31.29 16.33
C ASN A 179 -2.99 -30.56 15.13
N GLY A 180 -2.31 -30.51 13.97
CA GLY A 180 -2.78 -29.83 12.77
C GLY A 180 -2.53 -28.32 12.74
N THR A 181 -1.86 -27.74 13.74
CA THR A 181 -1.47 -26.31 13.71
C THR A 181 -0.15 -26.11 12.97
N TYR A 182 0.06 -24.92 12.43
CA TYR A 182 1.32 -24.56 11.79
C TYR A 182 2.23 -23.78 12.74
N SER A 183 3.53 -23.96 12.57
CA SER A 183 4.59 -23.14 13.15
C SER A 183 5.57 -22.74 12.05
N PHE A 184 6.28 -21.64 12.26
CA PHE A 184 7.16 -21.06 11.25
C PHE A 184 8.56 -20.86 11.82
N ASP A 185 9.55 -21.30 11.06
CA ASP A 185 10.98 -21.15 11.36
C ASP A 185 11.67 -20.44 10.21
N ASN A 186 12.78 -19.75 10.49
CA ASN A 186 13.61 -19.07 9.48
C ASN A 186 12.79 -18.15 8.55
N PHE A 187 11.80 -17.46 9.09
CA PHE A 187 10.98 -16.51 8.35
C PHE A 187 11.68 -15.15 8.20
N GLY A 188 11.42 -14.44 7.12
CA GLY A 188 12.03 -13.13 6.85
C GLY A 188 11.66 -12.10 7.93
N ILE A 189 12.63 -11.28 8.32
CA ILE A 189 12.45 -10.15 9.24
C ILE A 189 13.22 -8.97 8.67
N GLY A 190 12.55 -7.82 8.58
CA GLY A 190 13.25 -6.59 8.29
C GLY A 190 12.45 -5.35 8.65
N MET A 191 13.07 -4.21 8.40
CA MET A 191 12.46 -2.91 8.56
C MET A 191 12.69 -2.03 7.33
N VAL A 192 11.74 -1.13 7.07
CA VAL A 192 11.77 -0.14 6.00
C VAL A 192 11.34 1.22 6.53
N ILE A 193 11.96 2.27 6.02
CA ILE A 193 11.60 3.67 6.21
C ILE A 193 11.30 4.24 4.82
N MET A 194 10.11 4.79 4.63
CA MET A 194 9.62 5.24 3.33
C MET A 194 9.02 6.66 3.41
N PRO A 195 9.18 7.51 2.38
CA PRO A 195 8.51 8.79 2.27
C PRO A 195 6.99 8.60 2.15
N SER A 196 6.22 9.68 2.34
CA SER A 196 4.77 9.60 2.35
C SER A 196 4.17 9.29 0.98
N GLY A 197 4.88 9.59 -0.11
CA GLY A 197 4.48 9.20 -1.48
C GLY A 197 4.39 7.68 -1.70
N LEU A 198 5.14 6.89 -0.93
CA LEU A 198 5.03 5.42 -0.88
C LEU A 198 4.06 4.93 0.22
N GLY A 199 3.40 5.88 0.88
CA GLY A 199 2.52 5.68 2.02
C GLY A 199 1.14 6.27 1.74
N TYR A 200 0.73 7.22 2.58
CA TYR A 200 -0.59 7.87 2.49
C TYR A 200 -0.56 9.29 1.90
N PHE A 201 0.62 9.82 1.55
CA PHE A 201 0.83 11.18 1.04
C PHE A 201 0.00 12.23 1.80
N ASN A 202 -0.87 12.98 1.12
CA ASN A 202 -1.75 13.99 1.73
C ASN A 202 -2.96 13.40 2.48
N ASN A 203 -3.26 12.12 2.33
CA ASN A 203 -4.40 11.43 2.92
C ASN A 203 -4.11 10.98 4.36
N GLY A 204 -3.87 11.94 5.25
CA GLY A 204 -3.65 11.68 6.66
C GLY A 204 -4.83 10.96 7.33
N THR A 205 -4.52 10.15 8.33
CA THR A 205 -5.49 9.52 9.24
C THR A 205 -5.36 10.08 10.65
N VAL A 206 -6.21 9.65 11.58
CA VAL A 206 -6.17 10.09 12.99
C VAL A 206 -4.79 9.86 13.63
N ASN A 207 -4.11 8.77 13.26
CA ASN A 207 -2.83 8.37 13.86
C ASN A 207 -1.63 8.66 12.96
N ILE A 208 -1.87 9.08 11.71
CA ILE A 208 -0.83 9.35 10.71
C ILE A 208 -1.13 10.72 10.12
N PRO A 209 -0.45 11.79 10.55
CA PRO A 209 -0.60 13.09 9.91
C PRO A 209 -0.33 13.01 8.39
N ALA A 210 -0.96 13.88 7.62
CA ALA A 210 -0.62 14.03 6.20
C ALA A 210 0.88 14.29 6.03
N TYR A 211 1.44 13.76 4.95
CA TYR A 211 2.85 13.87 4.59
C TYR A 211 3.80 13.28 5.64
N SER A 212 3.37 12.20 6.30
CA SER A 212 4.21 11.49 7.27
C SER A 212 5.01 10.39 6.58
N PRO A 213 6.35 10.41 6.67
CA PRO A 213 7.14 9.22 6.38
C PRO A 213 6.81 8.10 7.38
N LEU A 214 6.82 6.88 6.88
CA LEU A 214 6.42 5.69 7.63
C LEU A 214 7.62 4.78 7.85
N ILE A 215 7.62 4.09 8.98
CA ILE A 215 8.55 3.02 9.30
C ILE A 215 7.73 1.76 9.55
N PHE A 216 8.07 0.66 8.88
CA PHE A 216 7.49 -0.65 9.18
C PHE A 216 8.58 -1.62 9.60
N GLN A 217 8.31 -2.41 10.63
CA GLN A 217 8.94 -3.71 10.84
C GLN A 217 7.99 -4.79 10.34
N ILE A 218 8.48 -5.73 9.54
CA ILE A 218 7.71 -6.85 8.99
C ILE A 218 8.40 -8.17 9.32
N ASN A 219 7.61 -9.15 9.77
CA ASN A 219 8.01 -10.55 9.86
C ASN A 219 7.15 -11.38 8.89
N LEU A 220 7.77 -11.90 7.83
CA LEU A 220 7.11 -12.63 6.74
C LEU A 220 7.13 -14.15 6.97
N ASN A 221 6.03 -14.69 7.53
CA ASN A 221 5.96 -16.12 7.87
C ASN A 221 5.78 -17.00 6.63
N THR A 222 4.79 -16.68 5.79
CA THR A 222 4.53 -17.36 4.51
C THR A 222 3.84 -16.41 3.53
N LEU A 223 3.66 -16.87 2.30
CA LEU A 223 2.93 -16.24 1.22
C LEU A 223 1.93 -17.22 0.60
N ASN A 224 1.02 -16.68 -0.19
CA ASN A 224 0.17 -17.37 -1.14
C ASN A 224 0.25 -16.60 -2.47
N ILE A 225 0.60 -17.30 -3.56
CA ILE A 225 0.59 -16.69 -4.89
C ILE A 225 -0.86 -16.34 -5.21
N ALA A 226 -1.08 -15.10 -5.67
CA ALA A 226 -2.41 -14.59 -5.91
C ALA A 226 -2.83 -14.75 -7.38
N ASP A 227 -4.10 -15.11 -7.51
CA ASP A 227 -4.93 -15.25 -8.70
C ASP A 227 -6.31 -14.88 -8.11
N HIS A 228 -6.64 -13.58 -8.17
CA HIS A 228 -7.67 -13.01 -7.30
C HIS A 228 -9.09 -13.31 -7.80
N ASP A 229 -9.26 -13.37 -9.11
CA ASP A 229 -10.50 -13.67 -9.83
C ASP A 229 -10.66 -15.20 -10.07
N ASN A 230 -9.56 -15.97 -10.03
CA ASN A 230 -9.48 -17.43 -10.24
C ASN A 230 -9.73 -17.86 -11.68
N ASP A 231 -9.30 -17.07 -12.65
CA ASP A 231 -9.24 -17.50 -14.04
C ASP A 231 -8.13 -18.54 -14.26
N GLY A 232 -6.95 -18.39 -13.65
CA GLY A 232 -5.79 -19.25 -13.85
C GLY A 232 -4.52 -18.51 -14.25
N VAL A 233 -4.59 -17.20 -14.42
CA VAL A 233 -3.44 -16.30 -14.55
C VAL A 233 -3.12 -15.76 -13.16
N ASN A 234 -1.82 -15.71 -12.81
CA ASN A 234 -1.47 -15.09 -11.53
C ASN A 234 -1.52 -13.57 -11.70
N SER A 235 -2.09 -12.87 -10.72
CA SER A 235 -2.24 -11.41 -10.72
C SER A 235 -0.97 -10.62 -10.94
N LEU A 236 0.21 -11.20 -10.71
CA LEU A 236 1.48 -10.58 -11.07
C LEU A 236 1.62 -10.33 -12.59
N TYR A 237 1.00 -11.16 -13.43
CA TYR A 237 1.12 -11.10 -14.90
C TYR A 237 0.07 -10.20 -15.55
N GLU A 238 -0.83 -9.63 -14.74
CA GLU A 238 -1.92 -8.76 -15.18
C GLU A 238 -1.60 -7.28 -14.91
N ASP A 239 -0.42 -7.00 -14.35
CA ASP A 239 0.24 -5.69 -14.32
C ASP A 239 0.96 -5.48 -15.66
N ILE A 240 0.27 -4.80 -16.58
CA ILE A 240 0.65 -4.73 -18.00
C ILE A 240 1.91 -3.89 -18.16
N ASP A 241 1.93 -2.71 -17.52
CA ASP A 241 3.01 -1.74 -17.67
C ASP A 241 4.16 -1.96 -16.67
N LYS A 242 3.97 -2.86 -15.70
CA LYS A 242 4.95 -3.26 -14.67
C LYS A 242 5.29 -2.12 -13.73
N ASP A 243 4.37 -1.19 -13.56
CA ASP A 243 4.49 -0.14 -12.59
C ASP A 243 4.04 -0.60 -11.20
N HIS A 244 3.53 -1.84 -11.04
CA HIS A 244 2.99 -2.47 -9.83
C HIS A 244 1.76 -1.76 -9.23
N LEU A 245 0.97 -1.06 -10.04
CA LEU A 245 -0.24 -0.38 -9.62
C LEU A 245 -1.57 -1.10 -9.90
N PHE A 246 -1.64 -2.26 -10.57
CA PHE A 246 -2.76 -3.24 -10.66
C PHE A 246 -4.21 -2.73 -10.83
N ASN A 247 -4.70 -1.84 -9.97
CA ASN A 247 -6.01 -1.23 -10.02
C ASN A 247 -6.22 -0.25 -11.19
N ASP A 248 -5.17 0.11 -11.92
CA ASP A 248 -5.22 0.99 -13.09
C ASP A 248 -4.99 0.28 -14.43
N ASP A 249 -4.65 -1.01 -14.42
CA ASP A 249 -4.68 -1.89 -15.58
C ASP A 249 -6.11 -2.41 -15.80
N ASP A 250 -6.79 -1.88 -16.82
CA ASP A 250 -8.18 -2.18 -17.20
C ASP A 250 -8.27 -2.17 -18.74
N THR A 251 -8.10 -3.34 -19.35
CA THR A 251 -7.89 -3.49 -20.80
C THR A 251 -9.16 -3.17 -21.60
N ASP A 252 -10.32 -3.67 -21.17
CA ASP A 252 -11.61 -3.46 -21.85
C ASP A 252 -12.33 -2.16 -21.41
N SER A 253 -11.82 -1.48 -20.38
CA SER A 253 -12.34 -0.23 -19.81
C SER A 253 -13.71 -0.38 -19.15
N ASP A 254 -14.04 -1.53 -18.58
CA ASP A 254 -15.30 -1.78 -17.87
C ASP A 254 -15.29 -1.32 -16.38
N ASN A 255 -14.15 -0.84 -15.88
CA ASN A 255 -13.83 -0.43 -14.50
C ASN A 255 -13.58 -1.59 -13.52
N ILE A 256 -13.35 -2.80 -14.00
CA ILE A 256 -12.80 -3.92 -13.25
C ILE A 256 -11.34 -4.05 -13.69
N PRO A 257 -10.37 -3.86 -12.77
CA PRO A 257 -8.98 -4.06 -13.15
C PRO A 257 -8.72 -5.52 -13.53
N ASN A 258 -7.84 -5.76 -14.50
CA ASN A 258 -7.62 -7.09 -15.10
C ASN A 258 -7.46 -8.19 -14.03
N TYR A 259 -6.63 -7.94 -13.02
CA TYR A 259 -6.41 -8.90 -11.92
C TYR A 259 -7.64 -9.29 -11.09
N LEU A 260 -8.79 -8.64 -11.30
CA LEU A 260 -10.09 -8.90 -10.68
C LEU A 260 -11.19 -9.21 -11.72
N ASP A 261 -10.86 -9.21 -12.99
CA ASP A 261 -11.69 -9.64 -14.12
C ASP A 261 -11.27 -11.05 -14.56
N ALA A 262 -12.16 -11.78 -15.23
CA ALA A 262 -11.87 -13.13 -15.74
C ALA A 262 -11.98 -13.21 -17.28
N ASP A 263 -12.20 -12.06 -17.92
CA ASP A 263 -12.43 -11.79 -19.35
C ASP A 263 -11.83 -10.40 -19.61
N ASP A 264 -10.51 -10.27 -19.43
CA ASP A 264 -9.82 -9.00 -19.24
C ASP A 264 -9.98 -8.04 -20.44
N ASP A 265 -10.10 -8.57 -21.64
CA ASP A 265 -10.24 -7.82 -22.89
C ASP A 265 -11.71 -7.66 -23.36
N GLY A 266 -12.65 -8.33 -22.67
CA GLY A 266 -14.09 -8.22 -22.83
C GLY A 266 -14.62 -8.83 -24.12
N ASP A 267 -13.91 -9.76 -24.75
CA ASP A 267 -14.29 -10.40 -26.00
C ASP A 267 -15.36 -11.53 -25.80
N GLY A 268 -15.50 -12.02 -24.56
CA GLY A 268 -16.46 -13.04 -24.13
C GLY A 268 -15.93 -14.47 -24.11
N VAL A 269 -14.65 -14.69 -24.41
CA VAL A 269 -13.84 -15.83 -23.99
C VAL A 269 -13.36 -15.55 -22.55
N LEU A 270 -12.74 -16.52 -21.89
CA LEU A 270 -12.24 -16.30 -20.52
C LEU A 270 -10.73 -16.28 -20.61
N THR A 271 -10.09 -15.39 -19.87
CA THR A 271 -8.63 -15.21 -19.81
C THR A 271 -7.86 -16.52 -19.74
N LYS A 272 -8.35 -17.49 -18.96
CA LYS A 272 -7.74 -18.83 -18.81
C LYS A 272 -7.80 -19.73 -20.04
N ASP A 273 -8.80 -19.53 -20.88
CA ASP A 273 -9.06 -20.30 -22.08
C ASP A 273 -8.25 -19.72 -23.27
N GLU A 274 -7.66 -18.53 -23.10
CA GLU A 274 -6.77 -17.83 -24.06
C GLU A 274 -5.30 -17.84 -23.63
N TYR A 275 -5.01 -17.68 -22.34
CA TYR A 275 -3.64 -17.48 -21.82
C TYR A 275 -2.59 -18.47 -22.37
N ASP A 276 -2.93 -19.76 -22.46
CA ASP A 276 -2.13 -20.82 -23.09
C ASP A 276 -3.08 -21.91 -23.57
N ALA A 277 -3.90 -21.57 -24.57
CA ALA A 277 -4.95 -22.44 -25.13
C ALA A 277 -4.36 -23.76 -25.67
N ASN A 278 -3.07 -23.74 -26.03
CA ASN A 278 -2.37 -24.87 -26.62
C ASN A 278 -1.58 -25.75 -25.60
N ASP A 279 -1.42 -25.30 -24.35
CA ASP A 279 -0.73 -25.95 -23.22
C ASP A 279 0.76 -26.26 -23.52
N ASP A 280 1.46 -25.35 -24.22
CA ASP A 280 2.90 -25.45 -24.48
C ASP A 280 3.79 -24.66 -23.50
N GLY A 281 3.15 -23.94 -22.58
CA GLY A 281 3.79 -23.12 -21.55
C GLY A 281 4.28 -21.77 -22.06
N ILE A 282 3.84 -21.34 -23.25
CA ILE A 282 4.07 -20.01 -23.82
C ILE A 282 2.73 -19.29 -23.84
N VAL A 283 2.76 -18.00 -23.48
CA VAL A 283 1.56 -17.15 -23.57
C VAL A 283 1.19 -17.00 -25.05
N ASP A 284 -0.07 -17.28 -25.39
CA ASP A 284 -0.57 -17.18 -26.75
C ASP A 284 -0.67 -15.69 -27.19
N ASP A 285 -0.31 -15.45 -28.45
CA ASP A 285 -0.27 -14.16 -29.18
C ASP A 285 -0.50 -14.53 -30.66
N SER A 286 -1.77 -14.63 -31.02
CA SER A 286 -2.28 -15.27 -32.24
C SER A 286 -1.99 -14.44 -33.49
N ASP A 287 -2.03 -13.11 -33.38
CA ASP A 287 -1.79 -12.17 -34.47
C ASP A 287 -0.31 -11.72 -34.56
N GLY A 288 0.46 -11.90 -33.48
CA GLY A 288 1.89 -11.64 -33.38
C GLY A 288 2.24 -10.17 -33.18
N ASP A 289 1.33 -9.35 -32.64
CA ASP A 289 1.54 -7.93 -32.38
C ASP A 289 2.28 -7.66 -31.05
N GLY A 290 2.35 -8.66 -30.18
CA GLY A 290 3.04 -8.64 -28.90
C GLY A 290 2.14 -8.36 -27.68
N ILE A 291 0.83 -8.23 -27.86
CA ILE A 291 -0.19 -8.26 -26.81
C ILE A 291 -0.66 -9.71 -26.66
N PRO A 292 -0.70 -10.27 -25.44
CA PRO A 292 -1.28 -11.59 -25.22
C PRO A 292 -2.75 -11.68 -25.63
N ASP A 293 -3.18 -12.84 -26.13
CA ASP A 293 -4.56 -13.09 -26.58
C ASP A 293 -5.59 -12.69 -25.49
N TYR A 294 -5.36 -13.07 -24.23
CA TYR A 294 -6.23 -12.71 -23.09
C TYR A 294 -6.29 -11.20 -22.76
N LEU A 295 -5.53 -10.36 -23.44
CA LEU A 295 -5.52 -8.89 -23.32
C LEU A 295 -5.80 -8.21 -24.68
N ASP A 296 -6.22 -8.95 -25.70
CA ASP A 296 -6.38 -8.47 -27.07
C ASP A 296 -7.73 -8.85 -27.71
N ASN A 297 -8.67 -7.91 -27.67
CA ASN A 297 -10.00 -8.11 -28.24
C ASN A 297 -10.07 -8.18 -29.78
N ASP A 298 -8.96 -7.96 -30.48
CA ASP A 298 -8.85 -8.00 -31.94
C ASP A 298 -7.88 -9.13 -32.39
N GLU A 299 -8.07 -10.37 -31.90
CA GLU A 299 -7.25 -11.59 -32.19
C GLU A 299 -7.13 -12.03 -33.69
N GLU A 300 -7.44 -11.19 -34.70
CA GLU A 300 -7.46 -11.53 -36.15
C GLU A 300 -6.38 -10.90 -37.06
#